data_AF-A0A9D9CVQ2-F1
#
_entry.id   AF-A0A9D9CVQ2-F1
#
_cell.length_a   1.000
_cell.length_b   1.000
_cell.length_c   1.000
_cell.angle_alpha   90.00
_cell.angle_beta   90.00
_cell.angle_gamma   90.00
#
_symmetry.space_group_name_H-M   'P 1'
#
loop_
_entity.id
_entity.type
_entity.pdbx_description
1 polymer ?
#
loop_
_entity_poly.entity_id
_entity_poly.type
_entity_poly.pdbx_seq_one_letter_code
_entity_poly.pdbx_strand_id
1 'polypeptide(L)'
;WGFFGIRNIQDTLYRVYALKDANNNNLYDPDNESIAFLDSLFRPSLVYNDSIYEFKKFNMKDTALCLARKTELELNVFREKPSRQYIVKKERVGQRTAYLTFMAPGAVIHDMRIKGLPKEKLITQFNPQMDSLEIWVNDQRKMPDTLHLVLNYDKTDTSGVMKATDETVKLALDKKLKAEMMKSSYRDIKHEDTICVYKSTADATTIEQYGFQFEFTYPLIEEAWDSLKFKSVNPRRQESFGKVKVTRDSTNLRHYFVMPEQPFQTGYDYFLTLPHRKFRDINGFYNDSTVLKVTLPNDEKLSTMTLKLSGVHSKFIVDLLNEKRDKVIRSFIVTHDGPVVFPYMKAGSYCVRMAMDVNDNNMVDTGNLLEHRQPEKVRFFKPDGEKFLIEVLERAELDWTVDMEELFR
;
A
#
# COMPACT_ATOMS: atom_id res chain seq x y z
N TRP A 1 -2.41 17.53 -17.85
CA TRP A 1 -3.72 18.16 -18.12
C TRP A 1 -3.61 18.84 -19.48
N GLY A 2 -4.72 18.93 -20.21
CA GLY A 2 -4.78 19.56 -21.53
C GLY A 2 -6.20 20.03 -21.78
N PHE A 3 -6.33 21.13 -22.52
CA PHE A 3 -7.62 21.64 -22.97
C PHE A 3 -7.74 21.38 -24.46
N PHE A 4 -8.74 20.61 -24.85
CA PHE A 4 -8.98 20.22 -26.23
C PHE A 4 -10.32 20.76 -26.69
N GLY A 5 -10.34 21.28 -27.91
CA GLY A 5 -11.55 21.78 -28.53
C GLY A 5 -11.77 21.05 -29.84
N ILE A 6 -12.84 20.25 -29.90
CA ILE A 6 -13.26 19.54 -31.11
C ILE A 6 -14.37 20.37 -31.77
N ARG A 7 -14.24 20.62 -33.07
CA ARG A 7 -15.20 21.44 -33.84
C ARG A 7 -15.83 20.64 -34.97
N ASN A 8 -16.94 21.15 -35.50
CA ASN A 8 -17.61 20.61 -36.69
C ASN A 8 -18.04 19.14 -36.52
N ILE A 9 -18.50 18.79 -35.32
CA ILE A 9 -19.10 17.49 -35.03
C ILE A 9 -20.60 17.53 -35.28
N GLN A 10 -21.16 16.41 -35.71
CA GLN A 10 -22.59 16.28 -35.95
C GLN A 10 -23.35 16.29 -34.62
N ASP A 11 -24.59 16.79 -34.61
CA ASP A 11 -25.48 16.62 -33.45
C ASP A 11 -25.94 15.15 -33.37
N THR A 12 -25.17 14.34 -32.65
CA THR A 12 -25.47 12.92 -32.37
C THR A 12 -24.86 12.50 -31.03
N LEU A 13 -25.20 11.30 -30.57
CA LEU A 13 -24.62 10.70 -29.38
C LEU A 13 -23.21 10.16 -29.68
N TYR A 14 -22.25 10.53 -28.84
CA TYR A 14 -20.86 10.12 -28.91
C TYR A 14 -20.44 9.36 -27.66
N ARG A 15 -19.52 8.41 -27.85
CA ARG A 15 -18.62 7.96 -26.79
C ARG A 15 -17.34 8.77 -26.88
N VAL A 16 -16.87 9.25 -25.73
CA VAL A 16 -15.70 10.12 -25.67
C VAL A 16 -14.57 9.34 -25.04
N TYR A 17 -13.46 9.26 -25.76
CA TYR A 17 -12.21 8.64 -25.32
C TYR A 17 -11.07 9.64 -25.56
N ALA A 18 -10.12 9.69 -24.64
CA ALA A 18 -8.88 10.43 -24.79
C ALA A 18 -7.72 9.48 -24.53
N LEU A 19 -6.79 9.39 -25.48
CA LEU A 19 -5.64 8.50 -25.41
C LEU A 19 -4.37 9.35 -25.36
N LYS A 20 -3.46 9.00 -24.45
CA LYS A 20 -2.08 9.45 -24.50
C LYS A 20 -1.26 8.41 -25.25
N ASP A 21 -1.38 8.47 -26.57
CA ASP A 21 -0.66 7.60 -27.50
C ASP A 21 0.85 7.92 -27.44
N ALA A 22 1.65 6.92 -27.08
CA ALA A 22 3.10 7.05 -26.96
C ALA A 22 3.84 6.61 -28.23
N ASN A 23 3.23 5.75 -29.05
CA ASN A 23 3.85 5.11 -30.20
C ASN A 23 3.29 5.64 -31.55
N ASN A 24 2.33 6.56 -31.50
CA ASN A 24 1.62 7.20 -32.61
C ASN A 24 0.92 6.22 -33.56
N ASN A 25 0.42 5.09 -33.08
CA ASN A 25 -0.29 4.10 -33.89
C ASN A 25 -1.82 4.22 -33.83
N ASN A 26 -2.37 5.14 -33.02
CA ASN A 26 -3.81 5.33 -32.77
C ASN A 26 -4.54 4.07 -32.24
N LEU A 27 -3.81 3.12 -31.66
CA LEU A 27 -4.35 1.91 -31.05
C LEU A 27 -4.02 1.94 -29.56
N TYR A 28 -5.05 1.78 -28.72
CA TYR A 28 -4.83 1.76 -27.29
C TYR A 28 -4.05 0.51 -26.84
N ASP A 29 -2.89 0.73 -26.22
CA ASP A 29 -2.12 -0.30 -25.53
C ASP A 29 -2.22 -0.13 -24.00
N PRO A 30 -3.01 -0.96 -23.29
CA PRO A 30 -3.21 -0.82 -21.84
C PRO A 30 -1.93 -1.02 -21.03
N ASP A 31 -0.94 -1.74 -21.57
CA ASP A 31 0.30 -2.02 -20.85
C ASP A 31 1.19 -0.78 -20.77
N ASN A 32 1.09 0.17 -21.71
CA ASN A 32 2.01 1.30 -21.85
C ASN A 32 1.35 2.69 -21.89
N GLU A 33 0.07 2.76 -22.21
CA GLU A 33 -0.61 4.03 -22.50
C GLU A 33 -1.61 4.42 -21.41
N SER A 34 -1.99 5.69 -21.41
CA SER A 34 -3.00 6.21 -20.50
C SER A 34 -4.25 6.58 -21.29
N ILE A 35 -5.41 6.29 -20.70
CA ILE A 35 -6.71 6.53 -21.29
C ILE A 35 -7.58 7.36 -20.34
N ALA A 36 -8.51 8.10 -20.90
CA ALA A 36 -9.66 8.63 -20.20
C ALA A 36 -10.90 8.35 -21.04
N PHE A 37 -12.05 8.12 -20.41
CA PHE A 37 -13.30 7.94 -21.14
C PHE A 37 -14.48 8.49 -20.34
N LEU A 38 -15.56 8.81 -21.04
CA LEU A 38 -16.84 9.16 -20.42
C LEU A 38 -17.65 7.88 -20.20
N ASP A 39 -18.20 7.71 -19.00
CA ASP A 39 -19.06 6.59 -18.63
C ASP A 39 -20.47 6.67 -19.23
N SER A 40 -20.86 7.85 -19.71
CA SER A 40 -22.14 8.16 -20.33
C SER A 40 -21.99 8.57 -21.80
N LEU A 41 -23.09 8.54 -22.53
CA LEU A 41 -23.14 9.07 -23.90
C LEU A 41 -23.23 10.60 -23.85
N PHE A 42 -22.40 11.26 -24.65
CA PHE A 42 -22.40 12.71 -24.76
C PHE A 42 -23.10 13.14 -26.04
N ARG A 43 -24.05 14.07 -25.95
CA ARG A 43 -24.64 14.76 -27.09
C ARG A 43 -24.17 16.22 -27.07
N PRO A 44 -23.48 16.71 -28.11
CA PRO A 44 -22.98 18.07 -28.13
C PRO A 44 -24.16 19.04 -28.16
N SER A 45 -24.21 19.93 -27.18
CA SER A 45 -25.32 20.88 -27.01
C SER A 45 -24.93 22.32 -27.38
N LEU A 46 -23.62 22.59 -27.39
CA LEU A 46 -23.10 23.93 -27.56
C LEU A 46 -22.97 24.30 -29.04
N VAL A 47 -23.76 25.30 -29.48
CA VAL A 47 -23.67 25.88 -30.82
C VAL A 47 -22.63 27.00 -30.81
N TYR A 48 -21.50 26.78 -31.50
CA TYR A 48 -20.32 27.64 -31.43
C TYR A 48 -20.33 28.79 -32.47
N ASN A 49 -19.64 29.89 -32.13
CA ASN A 49 -19.20 30.94 -33.05
C ASN A 49 -17.68 31.18 -32.93
N ASP A 50 -17.05 31.78 -33.94
CA ASP A 50 -15.58 31.92 -34.03
C ASP A 50 -14.94 32.84 -32.95
N SER A 51 -15.75 33.56 -32.17
CA SER A 51 -15.28 34.55 -31.18
C SER A 51 -15.08 33.98 -29.77
N ILE A 52 -15.33 32.68 -29.57
CA ILE A 52 -15.34 32.05 -28.24
C ILE A 52 -13.92 32.00 -27.64
N TYR A 53 -13.82 32.41 -26.38
CA TYR A 53 -12.57 32.64 -25.67
C TYR A 53 -11.77 31.33 -25.46
N GLU A 54 -12.49 30.24 -25.25
CA GLU A 54 -12.01 28.88 -24.98
C GLU A 54 -11.19 28.32 -26.15
N PHE A 55 -11.43 28.81 -27.37
CA PHE A 55 -10.70 28.38 -28.57
C PHE A 55 -9.46 29.19 -28.89
N LYS A 56 -9.21 30.30 -28.17
CA LYS A 56 -7.99 31.08 -28.36
C LYS A 56 -6.79 30.30 -27.84
N LYS A 57 -5.67 30.38 -28.56
CA LYS A 57 -4.39 29.80 -28.13
C LYS A 57 -4.03 30.38 -26.76
N PHE A 58 -3.68 29.50 -25.84
CA PHE A 58 -3.31 29.88 -24.47
C PHE A 58 -1.97 29.27 -24.09
N ASN A 59 -1.35 29.85 -23.08
CA ASN A 59 -0.12 29.33 -22.51
C ASN A 59 -0.46 28.31 -21.43
N MET A 60 -0.09 27.04 -21.64
CA MET A 60 -0.30 25.98 -20.65
C MET A 60 0.45 26.21 -19.32
N LYS A 61 1.39 27.16 -19.25
CA LYS A 61 2.04 27.52 -17.98
C LYS A 61 1.18 28.41 -17.09
N ASP A 62 0.11 29.01 -17.61
CA ASP A 62 -0.81 29.86 -16.85
C ASP A 62 -2.00 29.03 -16.34
N THR A 63 -1.83 28.39 -15.18
CA THR A 63 -2.83 27.49 -14.59
C THR A 63 -4.13 28.22 -14.25
N ALA A 64 -4.08 29.49 -13.84
CA ALA A 64 -5.26 30.26 -13.42
C ALA A 64 -6.20 30.54 -14.60
N LEU A 65 -5.65 31.01 -15.73
CA LEU A 65 -6.45 31.21 -16.95
C LEU A 65 -6.99 29.89 -17.52
N CYS A 66 -6.32 28.78 -17.26
CA CYS A 66 -6.77 27.47 -17.72
C CYS A 66 -7.92 26.92 -16.89
N LEU A 67 -7.89 27.09 -15.57
CA LEU A 67 -8.97 26.70 -14.66
C LEU A 67 -10.21 27.60 -14.80
N ALA A 68 -10.03 28.86 -15.21
CA ALA A 68 -11.13 29.78 -15.44
C ALA A 68 -11.95 29.48 -16.71
N ARG A 69 -11.44 28.61 -17.61
CA ARG A 69 -12.15 28.25 -18.84
C ARG A 69 -13.28 27.29 -18.54
N LYS A 70 -14.43 27.54 -19.17
CA LYS A 70 -15.57 26.63 -19.10
C LYS A 70 -15.30 25.40 -19.97
N THR A 71 -15.41 24.23 -19.38
CA THR A 71 -15.34 22.93 -20.03
C THR A 71 -16.76 22.35 -20.12
N GLU A 72 -17.14 21.83 -21.28
CA GLU A 72 -18.40 21.06 -21.41
C GLU A 72 -18.19 19.62 -20.90
N LEU A 73 -16.96 19.11 -20.98
CA LEU A 73 -16.55 17.78 -20.55
C LEU A 73 -15.22 17.82 -19.81
N GLU A 74 -15.13 17.04 -18.74
CA GLU A 74 -13.89 16.77 -18.02
C GLU A 74 -13.64 15.26 -18.00
N LEU A 75 -12.42 14.87 -18.38
CA LEU A 75 -12.01 13.47 -18.44
C LEU A 75 -10.79 13.27 -17.55
N ASN A 76 -10.87 12.27 -16.66
CA ASN A 76 -9.77 11.90 -15.80
C ASN A 76 -8.91 10.85 -16.49
N VAL A 77 -7.67 11.21 -16.83
CA VAL A 77 -6.72 10.29 -17.43
C VAL A 77 -6.15 9.36 -16.36
N PHE A 78 -6.19 8.06 -16.62
CA PHE A 78 -5.60 7.04 -15.79
C PHE A 78 -4.82 6.03 -16.64
N ARG A 79 -4.00 5.22 -15.98
CA ARG A 79 -3.31 4.09 -16.59
C ARG A 79 -3.95 2.81 -16.09
N GLU A 80 -4.32 1.92 -17.00
CA GLU A 80 -4.88 0.63 -16.64
C GLU A 80 -3.82 -0.25 -15.97
N LYS A 81 -4.29 -1.21 -15.18
CA LYS A 81 -3.41 -2.30 -14.76
C LYS A 81 -3.14 -3.17 -15.99
N PRO A 82 -1.91 -3.69 -16.14
CA PRO A 82 -1.62 -4.63 -17.22
C PRO A 82 -2.56 -5.84 -17.14
N SER A 83 -2.94 -6.37 -18.29
CA SER A 83 -3.94 -7.45 -18.40
C SER A 83 -3.32 -8.81 -18.73
N ARG A 84 -2.13 -8.83 -19.32
CA ARG A 84 -1.46 -10.06 -19.72
C ARG A 84 -0.82 -10.73 -18.51
N GLN A 85 -1.15 -11.99 -18.27
CA GLN A 85 -0.67 -12.77 -17.14
C GLN A 85 0.54 -13.64 -17.54
N TYR A 86 1.72 -13.35 -17.02
CA TYR A 86 2.91 -14.20 -17.15
C TYR A 86 3.94 -13.83 -16.08
N ILE A 87 4.89 -14.73 -15.80
CA ILE A 87 5.99 -14.46 -14.87
C ILE A 87 6.99 -13.50 -15.53
N VAL A 88 7.17 -12.33 -14.95
CA VAL A 88 8.15 -11.31 -15.37
C VAL A 88 9.47 -11.49 -14.64
N LYS A 89 9.40 -11.63 -13.31
CA LYS A 89 10.57 -11.72 -12.44
C LYS A 89 10.58 -13.06 -11.73
N LYS A 90 11.75 -13.69 -11.69
CA LYS A 90 12.03 -14.92 -10.94
C LYS A 90 13.37 -14.80 -10.27
N GLU A 91 13.38 -14.74 -8.95
CA GLU A 91 14.62 -14.59 -8.20
C GLU A 91 14.64 -15.45 -6.94
N ARG A 92 15.86 -15.84 -6.55
CA ARG A 92 16.11 -16.54 -5.29
C ARG A 92 16.84 -15.58 -4.36
N VAL A 93 16.09 -15.02 -3.42
CA VAL A 93 16.56 -13.98 -2.49
C VAL A 93 17.41 -14.59 -1.36
N GLY A 94 17.25 -15.88 -1.09
CA GLY A 94 17.96 -16.58 -0.02
C GLY A 94 18.05 -18.09 -0.23
N GLN A 95 18.69 -18.80 0.70
CA GLN A 95 18.78 -20.27 0.61
C GLN A 95 17.40 -20.93 0.58
N ARG A 96 16.45 -20.40 1.35
CA ARG A 96 15.09 -20.95 1.50
C ARG A 96 14.02 -19.99 1.02
N THR A 97 14.40 -18.88 0.38
CA THR A 97 13.46 -17.84 -0.03
C THR A 97 13.59 -17.55 -1.52
N ALA A 98 12.45 -17.49 -2.18
CA ALA A 98 12.32 -17.12 -3.58
C ALA A 98 11.17 -16.13 -3.74
N TYR A 99 11.24 -15.37 -4.82
CA TYR A 99 10.28 -14.34 -5.13
C TYR A 99 9.95 -14.38 -6.62
N LEU A 100 8.67 -14.31 -6.92
CA LEU A 100 8.14 -14.24 -8.28
C LEU A 100 7.28 -12.99 -8.43
N THR A 101 7.38 -12.35 -9.59
CA THR A 101 6.48 -11.26 -9.98
C THR A 101 5.78 -11.64 -11.28
N PHE A 102 4.47 -11.52 -11.27
CA PHE A 102 3.59 -11.65 -12.40
C PHE A 102 3.35 -10.27 -13.02
N MET A 103 3.10 -10.25 -14.34
CA MET A 103 2.87 -9.00 -15.06
C MET A 103 1.54 -8.33 -14.64
N ALA A 104 0.46 -9.11 -14.57
CA ALA A 104 -0.87 -8.63 -14.20
C ALA A 104 -1.26 -9.05 -12.76
N PRO A 105 -2.13 -8.28 -12.10
CA PRO A 105 -2.69 -8.61 -10.79
C PRO A 105 -3.65 -9.80 -10.88
N GLY A 106 -3.93 -10.41 -9.74
CA GLY A 106 -4.88 -11.52 -9.67
C GLY A 106 -4.34 -12.85 -10.19
N ALA A 107 -3.04 -13.13 -10.01
CA ALA A 107 -2.43 -14.38 -10.43
C ALA A 107 -3.11 -15.58 -9.76
N VAL A 108 -3.65 -16.50 -10.57
CA VAL A 108 -4.24 -17.74 -10.08
C VAL A 108 -3.26 -18.89 -10.25
N ILE A 109 -2.89 -19.52 -9.14
CA ILE A 109 -2.02 -20.70 -9.10
C ILE A 109 -2.86 -21.90 -8.70
N HIS A 110 -3.00 -22.87 -9.60
CA HIS A 110 -3.72 -24.12 -9.35
C HIS A 110 -2.85 -25.11 -8.58
N ASP A 111 -1.56 -25.15 -8.89
CA ASP A 111 -0.62 -26.04 -8.22
C ASP A 111 0.81 -25.52 -8.25
N MET A 112 1.56 -25.84 -7.18
CA MET A 112 2.93 -25.39 -7.01
C MET A 112 3.74 -26.44 -6.26
N ARG A 113 4.89 -26.81 -6.82
CA ARG A 113 5.80 -27.80 -6.24
C ARG A 113 7.25 -27.43 -6.51
N ILE A 114 8.16 -27.72 -5.59
CA ILE A 114 9.59 -27.69 -5.86
C ILE A 114 10.08 -29.13 -6.02
N LYS A 115 10.78 -29.44 -7.13
CA LYS A 115 11.30 -30.79 -7.37
C LYS A 115 12.17 -31.26 -6.20
N GLY A 116 11.85 -32.41 -5.63
CA GLY A 116 12.56 -33.00 -4.49
C GLY A 116 12.11 -32.50 -3.11
N LEU A 117 11.08 -31.66 -3.02
CA LEU A 117 10.50 -31.19 -1.77
C LEU A 117 9.00 -31.51 -1.69
N PRO A 118 8.51 -31.92 -0.51
CA PRO A 118 7.08 -32.10 -0.25
C PRO A 118 6.35 -30.75 -0.26
N LYS A 119 5.10 -30.74 -0.71
CA LYS A 119 4.29 -29.51 -0.89
C LYS A 119 4.00 -28.81 0.44
N GLU A 120 3.86 -29.59 1.51
CA GLU A 120 3.53 -29.14 2.87
C GLU A 120 4.65 -28.27 3.49
N LYS A 121 5.86 -28.35 2.95
CA LYS A 121 6.99 -27.53 3.39
C LYS A 121 7.06 -26.17 2.70
N LEU A 122 6.19 -25.90 1.73
CA LEU A 122 6.14 -24.61 1.06
C LEU A 122 5.19 -23.68 1.82
N ILE A 123 5.72 -22.55 2.24
CA ILE A 123 4.94 -21.43 2.75
C ILE A 123 4.94 -20.39 1.65
N THR A 124 3.78 -19.82 1.34
CA THR A 124 3.66 -18.80 0.30
C THR A 124 2.79 -17.64 0.71
N GLN A 125 3.05 -16.51 0.08
CA GLN A 125 2.33 -15.29 0.32
C GLN A 125 2.21 -14.46 -0.94
N PHE A 126 0.97 -14.11 -1.27
CA PHE A 126 0.72 -13.04 -2.22
C PHE A 126 0.70 -11.69 -1.53
N ASN A 127 1.11 -10.66 -2.25
CA ASN A 127 0.77 -9.28 -1.91
C ASN A 127 -0.74 -9.03 -2.14
N PRO A 128 -1.32 -7.92 -1.64
CA PRO A 128 -2.74 -7.62 -1.82
C PRO A 128 -3.23 -7.60 -3.27
N GLN A 129 -2.35 -7.23 -4.22
CA GLN A 129 -2.67 -7.20 -5.65
C GLN A 129 -2.61 -8.59 -6.32
N MET A 130 -2.09 -9.60 -5.62
CA MET A 130 -1.84 -10.95 -6.15
C MET A 130 -0.98 -10.97 -7.41
N ASP A 131 -0.03 -10.02 -7.55
CA ASP A 131 0.96 -10.00 -8.63
C ASP A 131 2.35 -10.43 -8.16
N SER A 132 2.57 -10.53 -6.85
CA SER A 132 3.89 -10.78 -6.26
C SER A 132 3.78 -11.91 -5.26
N LEU A 133 4.55 -12.97 -5.48
CA LEU A 133 4.55 -14.18 -4.66
C LEU A 133 5.89 -14.36 -3.95
N GLU A 134 5.88 -14.28 -2.63
CA GLU A 134 6.98 -14.73 -1.80
C GLU A 134 6.82 -16.22 -1.48
N ILE A 135 7.91 -16.97 -1.60
CA ILE A 135 7.95 -18.42 -1.40
C ILE A 135 9.05 -18.73 -0.39
N TRP A 136 8.68 -19.44 0.68
CA TRP A 136 9.61 -19.97 1.66
C TRP A 136 9.57 -21.49 1.71
N VAL A 137 10.75 -22.08 1.95
CA VAL A 137 10.91 -23.51 2.16
C VAL A 137 11.17 -23.78 3.64
N ASN A 138 10.18 -24.36 4.33
CA ASN A 138 10.30 -24.83 5.70
C ASN A 138 11.00 -26.20 5.76
N ASP A 139 12.29 -26.22 5.42
CA ASP A 139 13.12 -27.42 5.50
C ASP A 139 14.53 -27.06 5.98
N GLN A 140 14.94 -27.59 7.14
CA GLN A 140 16.24 -27.31 7.74
C GLN A 140 17.40 -27.96 6.99
N ARG A 141 17.14 -28.89 6.06
CA ARG A 141 18.19 -29.48 5.21
C ARG A 141 18.89 -28.41 4.38
N LYS A 142 20.13 -28.69 3.97
CA LYS A 142 20.87 -27.84 3.04
C LYS A 142 20.14 -27.84 1.69
N MET A 143 19.73 -26.66 1.23
CA MET A 143 19.07 -26.52 -0.06
C MET A 143 20.08 -26.62 -1.22
N PRO A 144 19.70 -27.21 -2.36
CA PRO A 144 20.54 -27.21 -3.55
C PRO A 144 20.76 -25.79 -4.08
N ASP A 145 21.82 -25.59 -4.86
CA ASP A 145 22.15 -24.30 -5.49
C ASP A 145 21.06 -23.79 -6.43
N THR A 146 20.29 -24.70 -7.03
CA THR A 146 19.17 -24.38 -7.92
C THR A 146 17.92 -25.11 -7.44
N LEU A 147 16.84 -24.37 -7.22
CA LEU A 147 15.51 -24.93 -7.02
C LEU A 147 14.78 -24.95 -8.37
N HIS A 148 14.10 -26.05 -8.66
CA HIS A 148 13.25 -26.19 -9.83
C HIS A 148 11.81 -26.14 -9.37
N LEU A 149 11.23 -24.94 -9.44
CA LEU A 149 9.84 -24.71 -9.10
C LEU A 149 8.97 -25.05 -10.32
N VAL A 150 7.99 -25.92 -10.14
CA VAL A 150 6.98 -26.26 -11.15
C VAL A 150 5.69 -25.59 -10.71
N LEU A 151 5.18 -24.71 -11.56
CA LEU A 151 3.97 -23.94 -11.34
C LEU A 151 2.93 -24.30 -12.40
N ASN A 152 1.73 -24.64 -11.96
CA ASN A 152 0.54 -24.62 -12.79
C ASN A 152 -0.24 -23.36 -12.46
N TYR A 153 -0.27 -22.41 -13.40
CA TYR A 153 -0.91 -21.11 -13.20
C TYR A 153 -1.57 -20.63 -14.49
N ASP A 154 -2.53 -19.72 -14.35
CA ASP A 154 -3.19 -19.09 -15.49
C ASP A 154 -2.21 -18.14 -16.20
N LYS A 155 -1.92 -18.42 -17.47
CA LYS A 155 -0.98 -17.66 -18.30
C LYS A 155 -1.65 -17.21 -19.59
N THR A 156 -1.41 -15.97 -19.97
CA THR A 156 -1.85 -15.42 -21.26
C THR A 156 -0.89 -15.86 -22.35
N ASP A 157 -1.42 -16.51 -23.39
CA ASP A 157 -0.66 -16.91 -24.57
C ASP A 157 -0.43 -15.74 -25.54
N THR A 158 0.33 -15.98 -26.62
CA THR A 158 0.61 -14.96 -27.64
C THR A 158 -0.65 -14.52 -28.41
N SER A 159 -1.73 -15.29 -28.35
CA SER A 159 -3.03 -14.92 -28.90
C SER A 159 -3.92 -14.16 -27.93
N GLY A 160 -3.44 -13.87 -26.71
CA GLY A 160 -4.17 -13.11 -25.69
C GLY A 160 -5.14 -13.95 -24.87
N VAL A 161 -5.15 -15.29 -25.02
CA VAL A 161 -6.06 -16.17 -24.30
C VAL A 161 -5.38 -16.68 -23.02
N MET A 162 -6.11 -16.62 -21.91
CA MET A 162 -5.65 -17.13 -20.62
C MET A 162 -5.91 -18.62 -20.50
N LYS A 163 -4.86 -19.42 -20.19
CA LYS A 163 -4.95 -20.87 -19.98
C LYS A 163 -4.04 -21.33 -18.86
N ALA A 164 -4.50 -22.31 -18.08
CA ALA A 164 -3.67 -23.00 -17.10
C ALA A 164 -2.49 -23.68 -17.81
N THR A 165 -1.28 -23.28 -17.43
CA THR A 165 -0.04 -23.74 -18.08
C THR A 165 0.96 -24.20 -17.03
N ASP A 166 1.59 -25.35 -17.29
CA ASP A 166 2.72 -25.82 -16.50
C ASP A 166 4.02 -25.13 -16.95
N GLU A 167 4.63 -24.36 -16.05
CA GLU A 167 5.91 -23.71 -16.28
C GLU A 167 6.93 -24.15 -15.22
N THR A 168 8.10 -24.59 -15.68
CA THR A 168 9.23 -24.90 -14.77
C THR A 168 10.15 -23.69 -14.67
N VAL A 169 10.17 -23.08 -13.49
CA VAL A 169 10.98 -21.92 -13.13
C VAL A 169 12.28 -22.38 -12.47
N LYS A 170 13.41 -22.05 -13.09
CA LYS A 170 14.75 -22.29 -12.52
C LYS A 170 15.15 -21.14 -11.60
N LEU A 171 15.26 -21.43 -10.30
CA LEU A 171 15.62 -20.48 -9.24
C LEU A 171 17.05 -20.76 -8.75
N ALA A 172 18.03 -20.20 -9.45
CA ALA A 172 19.43 -20.31 -9.05
C ALA A 172 19.76 -19.29 -7.94
N LEU A 173 20.55 -19.71 -6.95
CA LEU A 173 21.13 -18.79 -5.97
C LEU A 173 22.02 -17.76 -6.67
N ASP A 174 21.82 -16.49 -6.33
CA ASP A 174 22.65 -15.42 -6.86
C ASP A 174 24.12 -15.62 -6.46
N LYS A 175 25.05 -15.32 -7.38
CA LYS A 175 26.49 -15.54 -7.16
C LYS A 175 27.05 -14.68 -6.04
N LYS A 176 26.56 -13.43 -5.87
CA LYS A 176 26.97 -12.54 -4.78
C LYS A 176 26.49 -13.09 -3.45
N LEU A 177 25.21 -13.46 -3.38
CA LEU A 177 24.64 -14.07 -2.18
C LEU A 177 25.39 -15.36 -1.80
N LYS A 178 25.67 -16.22 -2.78
CA LYS A 178 26.47 -17.43 -2.59
C LYS A 178 27.89 -17.12 -2.10
N ALA A 179 28.52 -16.07 -2.62
CA ALA A 179 29.85 -15.65 -2.18
C ALA A 179 29.84 -15.08 -0.76
N GLU A 180 28.82 -14.30 -0.38
CA GLU A 180 28.63 -13.81 0.99
C GLU A 180 28.46 -14.96 1.98
N MET A 181 27.64 -15.96 1.63
CA MET A 181 27.43 -17.16 2.46
C MET A 181 28.66 -18.07 2.56
N MET A 182 29.59 -18.01 1.60
CA MET A 182 30.86 -18.74 1.67
C MET A 182 31.97 -17.94 2.35
N LYS A 183 31.85 -16.60 2.41
CA LYS A 183 32.81 -15.71 3.07
C LYS A 183 32.62 -15.63 4.58
N SER A 184 31.46 -16.00 5.12
CA SER A 184 31.27 -16.19 6.56
C SER A 184 32.10 -17.38 7.03
N SER A 185 33.38 -17.14 7.27
CA SER A 185 34.24 -18.06 8.00
C SER A 185 33.67 -18.25 9.41
N TYR A 186 34.00 -19.35 10.08
CA TYR A 186 33.62 -19.56 11.49
C TYR A 186 34.06 -18.41 12.43
N ARG A 187 34.94 -17.52 11.96
CA ARG A 187 35.44 -16.34 12.68
C ARG A 187 34.59 -15.08 12.49
N ASP A 188 33.70 -15.04 11.49
CA ASP A 188 32.93 -13.84 11.11
C ASP A 188 31.40 -14.04 11.21
N ILE A 189 30.95 -15.08 11.92
CA ILE A 189 29.52 -15.31 12.19
C ILE A 189 29.02 -14.20 13.10
N LYS A 190 28.04 -13.41 12.64
CA LYS A 190 27.41 -12.40 13.48
C LYS A 190 26.32 -13.03 14.33
N HIS A 191 25.98 -12.40 15.45
CA HIS A 191 24.90 -12.88 16.32
C HIS A 191 23.58 -13.01 15.55
N GLU A 192 23.30 -12.04 14.67
CA GLU A 192 22.12 -11.99 13.82
C GLU A 192 21.99 -13.22 12.90
N ASP A 193 23.10 -13.86 12.52
CA ASP A 193 23.09 -15.06 11.66
C ASP A 193 22.64 -16.33 12.40
N THR A 194 22.50 -16.26 13.73
CA THR A 194 22.19 -17.39 14.61
C THR A 194 20.85 -17.26 15.35
N ILE A 195 20.16 -16.14 15.15
CA ILE A 195 18.90 -15.84 15.82
C ILE A 195 17.78 -15.62 14.80
N CYS A 196 16.54 -15.78 15.26
CA CYS A 196 15.39 -15.29 14.52
C CYS A 196 15.41 -13.77 14.55
N VAL A 197 15.76 -13.16 13.41
CA VAL A 197 15.81 -11.71 13.25
C VAL A 197 14.42 -11.17 12.94
N TYR A 198 14.10 -10.05 13.59
CA TYR A 198 12.88 -9.30 13.37
C TYR A 198 13.14 -7.82 13.59
N LYS A 199 12.35 -7.00 12.92
CA LYS A 199 12.26 -5.57 13.16
C LYS A 199 11.14 -5.33 14.17
N SER A 200 11.47 -4.69 15.27
CA SER A 200 10.49 -4.28 16.28
C SER A 200 10.32 -2.77 16.27
N THR A 201 9.09 -2.27 16.17
CA THR A 201 8.79 -0.85 16.20
C THR A 201 7.78 -0.52 17.30
N ALA A 202 8.03 0.58 18.00
CA ALA A 202 7.16 1.15 19.02
C ALA A 202 7.21 2.68 18.87
N ASP A 203 6.62 3.17 17.78
CA ASP A 203 6.63 4.61 17.50
C ASP A 203 5.61 5.32 18.38
N ALA A 204 6.09 6.18 19.27
CA ALA A 204 5.27 6.94 20.20
C ALA A 204 4.12 7.71 19.52
N THR A 205 4.31 8.17 18.28
CA THR A 205 3.27 8.92 17.57
C THR A 205 2.16 8.01 17.04
N THR A 206 2.43 6.75 16.70
CA THR A 206 1.44 5.85 16.07
C THR A 206 1.07 4.66 16.94
N ILE A 207 1.60 4.57 18.16
CA ILE A 207 1.41 3.44 19.08
C ILE A 207 -0.06 3.21 19.43
N GLU A 208 -0.87 4.26 19.53
CA GLU A 208 -2.29 4.12 19.84
C GLU A 208 -3.09 3.48 18.70
N GLN A 209 -2.61 3.62 17.46
CA GLN A 209 -3.27 3.08 16.28
C GLN A 209 -2.81 1.66 15.96
N TYR A 210 -1.49 1.41 16.01
CA TYR A 210 -0.91 0.15 15.54
C TYR A 210 -0.32 -0.72 16.66
N GLY A 211 -0.22 -0.20 17.89
CA GLY A 211 0.46 -0.90 18.98
C GLY A 211 1.95 -1.16 18.69
N PHE A 212 2.51 -2.11 19.42
CA PHE A 212 3.87 -2.60 19.18
C PHE A 212 3.88 -3.51 17.96
N GLN A 213 4.83 -3.34 17.05
CA GLN A 213 4.87 -4.12 15.82
C GLN A 213 6.13 -4.98 15.78
N PHE A 214 5.96 -6.22 15.30
CA PHE A 214 7.05 -7.16 15.05
C PHE A 214 6.96 -7.65 13.60
N GLU A 215 7.98 -7.36 12.81
CA GLU A 215 8.12 -7.84 11.44
C GLU A 215 9.30 -8.81 11.36
N PHE A 216 9.02 -10.10 11.27
CA PHE A 216 10.03 -11.15 11.21
C PHE A 216 10.67 -11.21 9.83
N THR A 217 11.98 -11.46 9.75
CA THR A 217 12.64 -11.61 8.45
C THR A 217 12.18 -12.88 7.73
N TYR A 218 11.82 -13.92 8.49
CA TYR A 218 11.33 -15.19 7.96
C TYR A 218 10.03 -15.60 8.67
N PRO A 219 9.18 -16.43 8.03
CA PRO A 219 7.99 -16.99 8.67
C PRO A 219 8.32 -17.74 9.96
N LEU A 220 7.43 -17.66 10.93
CA LEU A 220 7.53 -18.40 12.18
C LEU A 220 6.95 -19.82 12.04
N ILE A 221 7.55 -20.75 12.77
CA ILE A 221 7.09 -22.15 12.89
C ILE A 221 6.71 -22.50 14.33
N GLU A 222 7.23 -21.78 15.31
CA GLU A 222 6.84 -21.86 16.72
C GLU A 222 6.55 -20.45 17.22
N GLU A 223 5.37 -20.26 17.79
CA GLU A 223 4.86 -18.96 18.25
C GLU A 223 4.35 -19.08 19.69
N ALA A 224 4.99 -18.37 20.63
CA ALA A 224 4.58 -18.36 22.04
C ALA A 224 4.12 -16.95 22.46
N TRP A 225 3.08 -16.42 21.80
CA TRP A 225 2.53 -15.09 22.06
C TRP A 225 2.05 -14.88 23.51
N ASP A 226 1.57 -15.94 24.17
CA ASP A 226 1.16 -15.91 25.59
C ASP A 226 2.33 -15.63 26.55
N SER A 227 3.57 -15.74 26.09
CA SER A 227 4.76 -15.48 26.90
C SER A 227 5.15 -14.01 26.97
N LEU A 228 4.51 -13.15 26.18
CA LEU A 228 4.73 -11.72 26.19
C LEU A 228 4.42 -11.12 27.56
N LYS A 229 5.27 -10.19 28.01
CA LYS A 229 5.06 -9.45 29.25
C LYS A 229 4.88 -7.99 28.93
N PHE A 230 3.69 -7.47 29.22
CA PHE A 230 3.41 -6.05 29.14
C PHE A 230 3.35 -5.43 30.53
N LYS A 231 4.04 -4.29 30.67
CA LYS A 231 4.16 -3.54 31.91
C LYS A 231 3.95 -2.06 31.61
N SER A 232 3.11 -1.40 32.39
CA SER A 232 3.01 0.07 32.42
C SER A 232 3.53 0.60 33.75
N VAL A 233 4.16 1.76 33.72
CA VAL A 233 4.72 2.44 34.90
C VAL A 233 4.13 3.84 34.94
N ASN A 234 3.43 4.15 36.04
CA ASN A 234 2.83 5.47 36.23
C ASN A 234 3.88 6.50 36.70
N PRO A 235 3.55 7.81 36.71
CA PRO A 235 4.45 8.85 37.22
C PRO A 235 4.90 8.66 38.68
N ARG A 236 4.12 7.91 39.49
CA ARG A 236 4.46 7.55 40.88
C ARG A 236 5.38 6.31 40.97
N ARG A 237 5.89 5.83 39.84
CA ARG A 237 6.74 4.62 39.70
C ARG A 237 6.07 3.33 40.18
N GLN A 238 4.73 3.28 40.20
CA GLN A 238 3.99 2.06 40.45
C GLN A 238 3.87 1.30 39.13
N GLU A 239 4.18 0.02 39.19
CA GLU A 239 4.13 -0.89 38.03
C GLU A 239 2.79 -1.61 38.00
N SER A 240 2.21 -1.71 36.81
CA SER A 240 1.05 -2.57 36.58
C SER A 240 1.30 -3.46 35.37
N PHE A 241 0.83 -4.70 35.45
CA PHE A 241 0.93 -5.67 34.37
C PHE A 241 -0.43 -5.79 33.69
N GLY A 242 -0.41 -5.79 32.36
CA GLY A 242 -1.62 -5.89 31.54
C GLY A 242 -1.52 -7.05 30.57
N LYS A 243 -2.67 -7.43 30.01
CA LYS A 243 -2.74 -8.37 28.89
C LYS A 243 -2.56 -7.63 27.57
N VAL A 244 -2.15 -8.38 26.56
CA VAL A 244 -2.00 -7.90 25.19
C VAL A 244 -2.84 -8.75 24.26
N LYS A 245 -3.39 -8.10 23.24
CA LYS A 245 -4.03 -8.73 22.10
C LYS A 245 -3.04 -8.73 20.95
N VAL A 246 -2.74 -9.92 20.43
CA VAL A 246 -1.90 -10.07 19.25
C VAL A 246 -2.79 -10.30 18.03
N THR A 247 -2.56 -9.53 16.98
CA THR A 247 -3.21 -9.68 15.68
C THR A 247 -2.15 -9.74 14.59
N ARG A 248 -2.19 -10.78 13.77
CA ARG A 248 -1.33 -10.89 12.59
C ARG A 248 -1.88 -10.02 11.47
N ASP A 249 -1.00 -9.35 10.74
CA ASP A 249 -1.37 -8.60 9.54
C ASP A 249 -2.03 -9.55 8.52
N SER A 250 -3.15 -9.09 7.93
CA SER A 250 -3.90 -9.86 6.94
C SER A 250 -3.14 -10.00 5.62
N THR A 251 -2.29 -9.01 5.31
CA THR A 251 -1.52 -8.93 4.07
C THR A 251 -0.09 -9.44 4.25
N ASN A 252 0.43 -9.37 5.49
CA ASN A 252 1.79 -9.77 5.83
C ASN A 252 1.89 -10.87 6.91
N LEU A 253 2.11 -12.14 6.53
CA LEU A 253 2.26 -13.25 7.49
C LEU A 253 3.43 -13.13 8.47
N ARG A 254 4.41 -12.28 8.15
CA ARG A 254 5.58 -12.02 9.00
C ARG A 254 5.39 -10.83 9.92
N HIS A 255 4.28 -10.10 9.79
CA HIS A 255 4.01 -8.86 10.52
C HIS A 255 2.91 -9.06 11.56
N TYR A 256 3.19 -8.65 12.79
CA TYR A 256 2.31 -8.83 13.93
C TYR A 256 2.15 -7.51 14.68
N PHE A 257 0.92 -7.18 15.02
CA PHE A 257 0.55 -6.06 15.87
C PHE A 257 0.20 -6.58 17.26
N VAL A 258 0.78 -5.96 18.29
CA VAL A 258 0.58 -6.29 19.69
C VAL A 258 0.01 -5.06 20.38
N MET A 259 -1.28 -5.11 20.69
CA MET A 259 -2.00 -4.00 21.31
C MET A 259 -2.32 -4.33 22.78
N PRO A 260 -1.96 -3.47 23.74
CA PRO A 260 -2.42 -3.61 25.12
C PRO A 260 -3.95 -3.52 25.21
N GLU A 261 -4.57 -4.29 26.11
CA GLU A 261 -6.02 -4.17 26.36
C GLU A 261 -6.38 -2.87 27.09
N GLN A 262 -5.41 -2.28 27.79
CA GLN A 262 -5.57 -1.02 28.49
C GLN A 262 -5.20 0.15 27.57
N PRO A 263 -5.96 1.26 27.56
CA PRO A 263 -5.62 2.42 26.77
C PRO A 263 -4.32 3.06 27.24
N PHE A 264 -3.60 3.67 26.30
CA PHE A 264 -2.44 4.49 26.63
C PHE A 264 -2.87 5.76 27.37
N GLN A 265 -2.02 6.23 28.28
CA GLN A 265 -2.24 7.39 29.14
C GLN A 265 -0.98 8.25 29.15
N THR A 266 -1.17 9.56 29.09
CA THR A 266 -0.07 10.52 29.10
C THR A 266 0.71 10.44 30.41
N GLY A 267 2.04 10.48 30.31
CA GLY A 267 2.95 10.39 31.46
C GLY A 267 3.25 8.98 31.96
N TYR A 268 2.66 7.93 31.35
CA TYR A 268 3.01 6.55 31.64
C TYR A 268 4.11 6.05 30.71
N ASP A 269 5.01 5.24 31.26
CA ASP A 269 5.99 4.48 30.48
C ASP A 269 5.48 3.07 30.24
N TYR A 270 5.48 2.63 28.98
CA TYR A 270 5.02 1.31 28.57
C TYR A 270 6.17 0.45 28.10
N PHE A 271 6.18 -0.80 28.56
CA PHE A 271 7.21 -1.78 28.27
C PHE A 271 6.57 -3.05 27.74
N LEU A 272 7.04 -3.51 26.58
CA LEU A 272 6.70 -4.83 26.06
C LEU A 272 7.98 -5.67 25.97
N THR A 273 7.98 -6.79 26.68
CA THR A 273 9.11 -7.71 26.71
C THR A 273 8.78 -8.98 25.93
N LEU A 274 9.59 -9.22 24.90
CA LEU A 274 9.71 -10.48 24.19
C LEU A 274 10.77 -11.34 24.91
N PRO A 275 10.41 -12.48 25.51
CA PRO A 275 11.40 -13.33 26.18
C PRO A 275 12.28 -14.08 25.17
N HIS A 276 13.49 -14.44 25.60
CA HIS A 276 14.42 -15.26 24.81
C HIS A 276 13.85 -16.67 24.55
N ARG A 277 14.08 -17.21 23.34
CA ARG A 277 13.64 -18.55 22.89
C ARG A 277 12.14 -18.83 23.00
N LYS A 278 11.33 -17.93 22.48
CA LYS A 278 9.86 -18.06 22.42
C LYS A 278 9.30 -18.14 21.01
N PHE A 279 10.06 -17.67 20.03
CA PHE A 279 9.69 -17.65 18.62
C PHE A 279 10.79 -18.33 17.83
N ARG A 280 10.40 -19.18 16.89
CA ARG A 280 11.32 -19.92 16.02
C ARG A 280 10.93 -19.74 14.57
N ASP A 281 11.91 -19.48 13.71
CA ASP A 281 11.70 -19.32 12.28
C ASP A 281 11.88 -20.62 11.46
N ILE A 282 11.59 -20.55 10.16
CA ILE A 282 11.81 -21.67 9.21
C ILE A 282 13.27 -22.15 9.12
N ASN A 283 14.23 -21.33 9.53
CA ASN A 283 15.65 -21.71 9.54
C ASN A 283 16.00 -22.51 10.80
N GLY A 284 15.09 -22.55 11.77
CA GLY A 284 15.24 -23.25 13.03
C GLY A 284 15.88 -22.40 14.12
N PHE A 285 16.08 -21.10 13.90
CA PHE A 285 16.67 -20.18 14.86
C PHE A 285 15.62 -19.62 15.80
N TYR A 286 16.02 -19.39 17.04
CA TYR A 286 15.17 -18.80 18.07
C TYR A 286 15.41 -17.30 18.19
N ASN A 287 14.39 -16.55 18.60
CA ASN A 287 14.52 -15.13 18.88
C ASN A 287 15.39 -14.87 20.13
N ASP A 288 16.05 -13.72 20.14
CA ASP A 288 16.62 -13.14 21.36
C ASP A 288 15.58 -12.34 22.15
N SER A 289 15.87 -12.10 23.43
CA SER A 289 15.06 -11.23 24.27
C SER A 289 15.09 -9.78 23.76
N THR A 290 13.95 -9.10 23.83
CA THR A 290 13.86 -7.67 23.47
C THR A 290 12.89 -6.99 24.38
N VAL A 291 13.23 -5.77 24.80
CA VAL A 291 12.38 -4.92 25.63
C VAL A 291 12.14 -3.64 24.85
N LEU A 292 10.89 -3.42 24.44
CA LEU A 292 10.46 -2.19 23.81
C LEU A 292 9.93 -1.25 24.87
N LYS A 293 10.47 -0.04 24.92
CA LYS A 293 9.94 1.06 25.74
C LYS A 293 9.27 2.08 24.83
N VAL A 294 8.06 2.49 25.16
CA VAL A 294 7.38 3.61 24.52
C VAL A 294 6.69 4.47 25.58
N THR A 295 6.71 5.78 25.36
CA THR A 295 6.03 6.77 26.19
C THR A 295 5.27 7.66 25.23
N LEU A 296 4.00 7.97 25.55
CA LEU A 296 3.23 8.86 24.70
C LEU A 296 3.94 10.22 24.57
N PRO A 297 3.93 10.84 23.38
CA PRO A 297 4.54 12.14 23.20
C PRO A 297 3.87 13.16 24.13
N ASN A 298 4.68 13.83 24.94
CA ASN A 298 4.26 14.89 25.85
C ASN A 298 4.94 16.22 25.52
N ASP A 299 5.42 16.36 24.29
CA ASP A 299 6.02 17.60 23.83
C ASP A 299 4.90 18.58 23.49
N GLU A 300 4.86 19.69 24.23
CA GLU A 300 3.89 20.76 23.99
C GLU A 300 3.97 21.28 22.55
N LYS A 301 5.12 21.16 21.86
CA LYS A 301 5.27 21.59 20.47
C LYS A 301 4.43 20.80 19.49
N LEU A 302 3.94 19.62 19.88
CA LEU A 302 3.13 18.78 19.01
C LEU A 302 1.74 19.36 18.83
N SER A 303 1.21 19.11 17.65
CA SER A 303 -0.06 19.63 17.19
C SER A 303 -1.05 18.50 16.98
N THR A 304 -2.33 18.83 16.99
CA THR A 304 -3.40 17.89 16.73
C THR A 304 -4.26 18.42 15.60
N MET A 305 -4.58 17.56 14.63
CA MET A 305 -5.51 17.88 13.55
C MET A 305 -6.73 16.97 13.66
N THR A 306 -7.92 17.55 13.64
CA THR A 306 -9.19 16.84 13.67
C THR A 306 -9.99 17.20 12.42
N LEU A 307 -10.40 16.17 11.66
CA LEU A 307 -11.32 16.31 10.54
C LEU A 307 -12.66 15.70 10.94
N LYS A 308 -13.69 16.54 11.09
CA LYS A 308 -15.07 16.10 11.33
C LYS A 308 -15.71 15.82 9.98
N LEU A 309 -15.83 14.54 9.65
CA LEU A 309 -16.38 14.10 8.37
C LEU A 309 -17.89 13.95 8.48
N SER A 310 -18.62 14.53 7.53
CA SER A 310 -20.07 14.38 7.36
C SER A 310 -20.41 13.94 5.94
N GLY A 311 -21.59 13.36 5.72
CA GLY A 311 -22.02 12.90 4.39
C GLY A 311 -21.31 11.62 3.94
N VAL A 312 -20.87 10.79 4.89
CA VAL A 312 -20.19 9.52 4.62
C VAL A 312 -21.22 8.46 4.26
N HIS A 313 -21.50 8.31 2.96
CA HIS A 313 -22.45 7.31 2.44
C HIS A 313 -21.79 6.04 1.88
N SER A 314 -20.48 6.05 1.76
CA SER A 314 -19.66 4.95 1.28
C SER A 314 -18.42 4.82 2.15
N LYS A 315 -17.63 3.78 1.90
CA LYS A 315 -16.33 3.63 2.53
C LYS A 315 -15.31 4.60 1.92
N PHE A 316 -14.54 5.26 2.77
CA PHE A 316 -13.45 6.14 2.38
C PHE A 316 -12.15 5.75 3.05
N ILE A 317 -11.06 5.97 2.33
CA ILE A 317 -9.70 5.90 2.87
C ILE A 317 -9.21 7.33 3.05
N VAL A 318 -8.87 7.68 4.29
CA VAL A 318 -8.33 9.01 4.66
C VAL A 318 -6.87 8.85 5.05
N ASP A 319 -5.98 9.27 4.15
CA ASP A 319 -4.53 9.20 4.32
C ASP A 319 -3.94 10.57 4.68
N LEU A 320 -3.16 10.59 5.75
CA LEU A 320 -2.22 11.68 6.04
C LEU A 320 -0.90 11.37 5.34
N LEU A 321 -0.52 12.23 4.39
CA LEU A 321 0.69 12.13 3.59
C LEU A 321 1.68 13.22 4.00
N ASN A 322 2.95 13.01 3.69
CA ASN A 322 3.96 14.06 3.73
C ASN A 322 3.79 15.09 2.60
N GLU A 323 4.53 16.20 2.65
CA GLU A 323 4.55 17.26 1.63
C GLU A 323 4.75 16.74 0.19
N LYS A 324 5.65 15.76 0.01
CA LYS A 324 5.96 15.18 -1.31
C LYS A 324 4.90 14.22 -1.82
N ARG A 325 3.95 13.80 -0.97
CA ARG A 325 2.88 12.83 -1.26
C ARG A 325 3.37 11.42 -1.64
N ASP A 326 4.62 11.10 -1.31
CA ASP A 326 5.26 9.80 -1.59
C ASP A 326 5.20 8.83 -0.40
N LYS A 327 4.85 9.31 0.80
CA LYS A 327 4.74 8.48 2.00
C LYS A 327 3.44 8.73 2.76
N VAL A 328 2.70 7.65 3.03
CA VAL A 328 1.58 7.62 3.98
C VAL A 328 2.12 7.54 5.41
N ILE A 329 1.72 8.51 6.23
CA ILE A 329 2.09 8.62 7.64
C ILE A 329 1.06 7.93 8.51
N ARG A 330 -0.23 8.15 8.22
CA ARG A 330 -1.37 7.45 8.83
C ARG A 330 -2.48 7.25 7.80
N SER A 331 -3.25 6.20 7.98
CA SER A 331 -4.42 5.90 7.16
C SER A 331 -5.58 5.53 8.07
N PHE A 332 -6.78 5.97 7.72
CA PHE A 332 -8.01 5.63 8.41
C PHE A 332 -9.03 5.13 7.40
N ILE A 333 -9.70 4.02 7.75
CA ILE A 333 -10.88 3.55 7.02
C ILE A 333 -12.10 4.16 7.69
N VAL A 334 -12.86 4.95 6.94
CA VAL A 334 -14.03 5.68 7.44
C VAL A 334 -15.26 5.15 6.72
N THR A 335 -16.26 4.73 7.49
CA THR A 335 -17.51 4.15 6.98
C THR A 335 -18.76 4.90 7.44
N HIS A 336 -18.61 5.84 8.37
CA HIS A 336 -19.70 6.64 8.94
C HIS A 336 -19.18 8.03 9.29
N ASP A 337 -20.11 8.98 9.47
CA ASP A 337 -19.80 10.32 9.96
C ASP A 337 -19.09 10.28 11.31
N GLY A 338 -18.13 11.18 11.50
CA GLY A 338 -17.39 11.26 12.75
C GLY A 338 -16.03 11.95 12.62
N PRO A 339 -15.37 12.19 13.76
CA PRO A 339 -14.05 12.80 13.79
C PRO A 339 -12.95 11.80 13.44
N VAL A 340 -12.08 12.18 12.51
CA VAL A 340 -10.78 11.55 12.27
C VAL A 340 -9.71 12.43 12.93
N VAL A 341 -9.06 11.90 13.96
CA VAL A 341 -8.07 12.64 14.75
C VAL A 341 -6.66 12.18 14.40
N PHE A 342 -5.82 13.13 14.04
CA PHE A 342 -4.38 12.96 13.85
C PHE A 342 -3.64 13.62 15.03
N PRO A 343 -3.39 12.88 16.13
CA PRO A 343 -2.62 13.40 17.27
C PRO A 343 -1.11 13.44 16.99
N TYR A 344 -0.35 14.12 17.83
CA TYR A 344 1.12 14.09 17.88
C TYR A 344 1.82 14.51 16.59
N MET A 345 1.25 15.47 15.87
CA MET A 345 1.83 15.97 14.63
C MET A 345 3.00 16.91 14.93
N LYS A 346 4.13 16.68 14.25
CA LYS A 346 5.25 17.62 14.26
C LYS A 346 4.93 18.80 13.34
N ALA A 347 5.46 19.98 13.67
CA ALA A 347 5.36 21.12 12.76
C ALA A 347 5.98 20.80 11.40
N GLY A 348 5.30 21.22 10.34
CA GLY A 348 5.67 20.91 8.96
C GLY A 348 4.47 20.86 8.04
N SER A 349 4.73 20.47 6.79
CA SER A 349 3.74 20.50 5.73
C SER A 349 3.22 19.10 5.40
N TYR A 350 1.89 18.95 5.40
CA TYR A 350 1.21 17.67 5.20
C TYR A 350 0.14 17.79 4.11
N CYS A 351 -0.28 16.65 3.57
CA CYS A 351 -1.43 16.58 2.67
C CYS A 351 -2.41 15.55 3.22
N VAL A 352 -3.71 15.80 3.12
CA VAL A 352 -4.72 14.77 3.40
C VAL A 352 -5.34 14.33 2.08
N ARG A 353 -5.19 13.04 1.78
CA ARG A 353 -5.80 12.39 0.62
C ARG A 353 -7.03 11.62 1.09
N MET A 354 -8.16 11.86 0.44
CA MET A 354 -9.41 11.14 0.64
C MET A 354 -9.74 10.38 -0.64
N ALA A 355 -9.91 9.08 -0.54
CA ALA A 355 -10.28 8.22 -1.66
C ALA A 355 -11.59 7.50 -1.34
N MET A 356 -12.50 7.47 -2.31
CA MET A 356 -13.76 6.72 -2.21
C MET A 356 -13.50 5.27 -2.63
N ASP A 357 -13.52 4.35 -1.67
CA ASP A 357 -13.32 2.91 -1.87
C ASP A 357 -14.66 2.28 -2.24
N VAL A 358 -14.95 2.24 -3.54
CA VAL A 358 -16.27 1.80 -4.05
C VAL A 358 -16.38 0.28 -4.08
N ASN A 359 -15.25 -0.42 -4.18
CA ASN A 359 -15.22 -1.89 -4.26
C ASN A 359 -14.85 -2.58 -2.93
N ASP A 360 -14.73 -1.82 -1.84
CA ASP A 360 -14.52 -2.28 -0.47
C ASP A 360 -13.21 -3.05 -0.25
N ASN A 361 -12.19 -2.81 -1.07
CA ASN A 361 -10.94 -3.58 -1.02
C ASN A 361 -9.81 -2.92 -0.19
N ASN A 362 -10.06 -1.77 0.44
CA ASN A 362 -9.09 -0.98 1.21
C ASN A 362 -7.89 -0.49 0.38
N MET A 363 -8.02 -0.39 -0.95
CA MET A 363 -6.97 0.06 -1.85
C MET A 363 -7.52 1.13 -2.79
N VAL A 364 -6.67 2.08 -3.20
CA VAL A 364 -7.03 3.05 -4.23
C VAL A 364 -6.82 2.42 -5.60
N ASP A 365 -7.91 2.16 -6.31
CA ASP A 365 -7.88 1.49 -7.62
C ASP A 365 -7.91 2.44 -8.82
N THR A 366 -7.26 2.00 -9.90
CA THR A 366 -7.35 2.63 -11.23
C THR A 366 -8.57 2.09 -12.01
N GLY A 367 -8.92 2.76 -13.11
CA GLY A 367 -10.03 2.37 -13.96
C GLY A 367 -9.73 1.16 -14.84
N ASN A 368 -10.77 0.68 -15.54
CA ASN A 368 -10.72 -0.41 -16.51
C ASN A 368 -11.67 -0.08 -17.67
N LEU A 369 -11.15 0.05 -18.89
CA LEU A 369 -11.93 0.41 -20.07
C LEU A 369 -12.93 -0.69 -20.45
N LEU A 370 -12.52 -1.97 -20.40
CA LEU A 370 -13.36 -3.10 -20.80
C LEU A 370 -14.57 -3.28 -19.88
N GLU A 371 -14.37 -3.04 -18.58
CA GLU A 371 -15.43 -3.03 -17.57
C GLU A 371 -16.23 -1.73 -17.55
N HIS A 372 -15.84 -0.72 -18.37
CA HIS A 372 -16.35 0.64 -18.28
C HIS A 372 -16.29 1.24 -16.86
N ARG A 373 -15.27 0.85 -16.10
CA ARG A 373 -15.06 1.27 -14.71
C ARG A 373 -14.11 2.47 -14.66
N GLN A 374 -14.57 3.56 -14.05
CA GLN A 374 -13.73 4.72 -13.78
C GLN A 374 -12.72 4.42 -12.67
N PRO A 375 -11.55 5.10 -12.65
CA PRO A 375 -10.66 5.07 -11.49
C PRO A 375 -11.40 5.60 -10.27
N GLU A 376 -11.00 5.10 -9.09
CA GLU A 376 -11.60 5.59 -7.85
C GLU A 376 -11.35 7.07 -7.69
N LYS A 377 -12.39 7.78 -7.22
CA LYS A 377 -12.30 9.21 -7.02
C LYS A 377 -11.34 9.47 -5.88
N VAL A 378 -10.31 10.27 -6.16
CA VAL A 378 -9.35 10.77 -5.18
C VAL A 378 -9.46 12.28 -5.12
N ARG A 379 -9.58 12.81 -3.91
CA ARG A 379 -9.59 14.23 -3.61
C ARG A 379 -8.58 14.53 -2.53
N PHE A 380 -7.93 15.67 -2.65
CA PHE A 380 -7.10 16.20 -1.57
C PHE A 380 -7.92 17.21 -0.81
N PHE A 381 -7.91 17.11 0.52
CA PHE A 381 -8.54 18.10 1.37
C PHE A 381 -7.83 19.46 1.20
N LYS A 382 -8.61 20.52 1.06
CA LYS A 382 -8.13 21.89 0.90
C LYS A 382 -8.78 22.77 1.98
N PRO A 383 -8.09 23.09 3.09
CA PRO A 383 -8.72 23.80 4.20
C PRO A 383 -9.31 25.16 3.80
N ASP A 384 -8.62 25.92 2.93
CA ASP A 384 -9.08 27.23 2.44
C ASP A 384 -9.57 27.19 0.98
N GLY A 385 -9.81 26.00 0.42
CA GLY A 385 -10.18 25.81 -1.00
C GLY A 385 -9.07 26.06 -2.02
N GLU A 386 -7.99 26.76 -1.66
CA GLU A 386 -6.91 27.12 -2.59
C GLU A 386 -5.77 26.10 -2.63
N LYS A 387 -5.27 25.66 -1.47
CA LYS A 387 -4.07 24.81 -1.35
C LYS A 387 -4.42 23.46 -0.73
N PHE A 388 -3.79 22.40 -1.22
CA PHE A 388 -3.87 21.05 -0.65
C PHE A 388 -2.79 20.77 0.41
N LEU A 389 -1.83 21.68 0.54
CA LEU A 389 -0.77 21.60 1.53
C LEU A 389 -1.26 22.26 2.83
N ILE A 390 -1.24 21.50 3.91
CA ILE A 390 -1.64 21.94 5.24
C ILE A 390 -0.35 22.22 6.01
N GLU A 391 -0.11 23.50 6.32
CA GLU A 391 0.98 23.90 7.19
C GLU A 391 0.55 23.74 8.65
N VAL A 392 1.19 22.80 9.33
CA VAL A 392 0.97 22.56 10.76
C VAL A 392 2.06 23.30 11.51
N LEU A 393 1.68 24.30 12.28
CA LEU A 393 2.57 25.02 13.20
C LEU A 393 2.77 24.23 14.48
N GLU A 394 3.80 24.56 15.28
CA GLU A 394 3.95 23.99 16.63
C GLU A 394 2.78 24.44 17.52
N ARG A 395 2.33 23.58 18.45
CA ARG A 395 1.23 23.87 19.41
C ARG A 395 -0.11 24.21 18.76
N ALA A 396 -0.36 23.71 17.55
CA ALA A 396 -1.59 24.00 16.82
C ALA A 396 -2.67 22.96 17.13
N GLU A 397 -3.88 23.43 17.37
CA GLU A 397 -5.09 22.62 17.34
C GLU A 397 -5.88 23.01 16.09
N LEU A 398 -5.91 22.11 15.12
CA LEU A 398 -6.53 22.33 13.83
C LEU A 398 -7.82 21.53 13.77
N ASP A 399 -8.95 22.19 13.53
CA ASP A 399 -10.27 21.57 13.48
C ASP A 399 -10.99 22.02 12.21
N TRP A 400 -11.33 21.06 11.36
CA TRP A 400 -12.07 21.30 10.13
C TRP A 400 -13.28 20.38 10.04
N THR A 401 -14.38 20.93 9.54
CA THR A 401 -15.54 20.13 9.12
C THR A 401 -15.43 19.92 7.62
N VAL A 402 -15.57 18.66 7.19
CA VAL A 402 -15.47 18.28 5.78
C VAL A 402 -16.73 17.53 5.41
N ASP A 403 -17.51 18.15 4.51
CA ASP A 403 -18.62 17.48 3.86
C ASP A 403 -18.07 16.63 2.70
N MET A 404 -18.23 15.32 2.82
CA MET A 404 -17.74 14.35 1.85
C MET A 404 -18.57 14.36 0.56
N GLU A 405 -19.83 14.78 0.58
CA GLU A 405 -20.61 14.93 -0.65
C GLU A 405 -20.12 16.15 -1.44
N GLU A 406 -19.89 17.28 -0.76
CA GLU A 406 -19.39 18.50 -1.40
C GLU A 406 -17.97 18.31 -1.96
N LEU A 407 -17.09 17.65 -1.19
CA LEU A 407 -15.71 17.41 -1.62
C LEU A 407 -15.60 16.55 -2.89
N PHE A 408 -16.55 15.63 -3.09
CA PHE A 408 -16.56 14.67 -4.20
C PHE A 408 -17.55 15.01 -5.32
N ARG A 409 -18.25 16.15 -5.20
CA ARG A 409 -19.02 16.77 -6.29
C ARG A 409 -18.10 17.17 -7.44
#